data_AF-A0A395H808-F1
#
_entry.id   AF-A0A395H808-F1
#
_cell.length_a   1.000
_cell.length_b   1.000
_cell.length_c   1.000
_cell.angle_alpha   90.00
_cell.angle_beta   90.00
_cell.angle_gamma   90.00
#
_symmetry.space_group_name_H-M   'P 1'
#
loop_
_entity.id
_entity.type
_entity.pdbx_description
1 polymer ?
#
loop_
_entity_poly.entity_id
_entity_poly.type
_entity_poly.pdbx_seq_one_letter_code
_entity_poly.pdbx_strand_id
1 'polypeptide(L)'
;AGLTRTIPLPWGPNNAINTTEQDTLWEATNYDLGNIALSDTYAHAMGLPRAQRFPWDPTKGIYLINGYHNLHCVKTLRTALVEFHDARPQSSPWDHVQHCLLVLRDEILCNADDTPRYTGFQPDQKSGLGQVRMCRDFGQLERWAKSQTACWRHVGDIADEGFRELDRYRFCPEGSEYKEVSETMWVKGDWWRKYKDGL
;
A
#
# COMPACT_ATOMS: atom_id res chain seq x y z
N ALA A 1 12.93 -6.26 4.35
CA ALA A 1 12.75 -7.22 3.23
C ALA A 1 14.02 -7.50 2.42
N GLY A 2 14.98 -6.57 2.26
CA GLY A 2 16.27 -6.87 1.61
C GLY A 2 16.17 -7.22 0.11
N LEU A 3 15.17 -6.67 -0.59
CA LEU A 3 14.81 -7.08 -1.95
C LEU A 3 15.80 -6.56 -3.00
N THR A 4 16.19 -7.44 -3.92
CA THR A 4 16.94 -7.11 -5.13
C THR A 4 16.09 -7.34 -6.38
N ARG A 5 16.50 -6.77 -7.52
CA ARG A 5 15.79 -6.93 -8.81
C ARG A 5 16.13 -8.30 -9.41
N THR A 6 15.32 -9.30 -9.12
CA THR A 6 15.57 -10.71 -9.49
C THR A 6 14.45 -11.37 -10.27
N ILE A 7 13.29 -10.72 -10.39
CA ILE A 7 12.12 -11.26 -11.10
C ILE A 7 12.08 -10.71 -12.53
N PRO A 8 12.25 -11.54 -13.57
CA PRO A 8 12.13 -11.10 -14.95
C PRO A 8 10.65 -10.91 -15.30
N LEU A 9 10.26 -9.69 -15.69
CA LEU A 9 8.91 -9.39 -16.16
C LEU A 9 8.96 -8.61 -17.48
N PRO A 10 8.15 -8.97 -18.49
CA PRO A 10 8.03 -8.15 -19.69
C PRO A 10 7.35 -6.81 -19.36
N TRP A 11 7.64 -5.74 -20.09
CA TRP A 11 6.80 -4.53 -20.05
C TRP A 11 5.36 -4.87 -20.46
N GLY A 12 4.42 -4.23 -19.74
CA GLY A 12 3.00 -4.58 -19.67
C GLY A 12 2.20 -4.42 -20.97
N PRO A 13 0.88 -4.67 -20.90
CA PRO A 13 0.07 -5.00 -22.06
C PRO A 13 0.00 -3.87 -23.09
N ASN A 14 -0.17 -4.28 -24.35
CA ASN A 14 -0.33 -3.37 -25.48
C ASN A 14 -1.50 -2.41 -25.30
N ASN A 15 -2.62 -2.88 -24.78
CA ASN A 15 -3.85 -2.11 -24.73
C ASN A 15 -4.36 -2.00 -23.29
N ALA A 16 -5.13 -0.94 -23.04
CA ALA A 16 -5.95 -0.89 -21.84
C ALA A 16 -6.86 -2.13 -21.82
N ILE A 17 -6.91 -2.80 -20.68
CA ILE A 17 -7.93 -3.82 -20.43
C ILE A 17 -9.29 -3.13 -20.23
N ASN A 18 -10.38 -3.85 -20.43
CA ASN A 18 -11.72 -3.27 -20.31
C ASN A 18 -11.98 -2.74 -18.89
N THR A 19 -12.92 -1.80 -18.74
CA THR A 19 -13.18 -1.12 -17.46
C THR A 19 -13.48 -2.09 -16.32
N THR A 20 -14.31 -3.11 -16.55
CA THR A 20 -14.67 -4.12 -15.54
C THR A 20 -13.45 -4.89 -15.02
N GLU A 21 -12.54 -5.26 -15.91
CA GLU A 21 -11.31 -5.95 -15.54
C GLU A 21 -10.36 -5.02 -14.76
N GLN A 22 -10.26 -3.74 -15.16
CA GLN A 22 -9.52 -2.74 -14.39
C GLN A 22 -10.11 -2.59 -12.99
N ASP A 23 -11.42 -2.39 -12.88
CA ASP A 23 -12.11 -2.24 -11.60
C ASP A 23 -11.82 -3.43 -10.69
N THR A 24 -11.95 -4.65 -11.22
CA THR A 24 -11.67 -5.89 -10.46
C THR A 24 -10.24 -5.93 -9.91
N LEU A 25 -9.25 -5.54 -10.73
CA LEU A 25 -7.84 -5.49 -10.29
C LEU A 25 -7.62 -4.42 -9.21
N TRP A 26 -8.24 -3.25 -9.35
CA TRP A 26 -8.07 -2.13 -8.41
C TRP A 26 -8.82 -2.36 -7.10
N GLU A 27 -9.96 -3.04 -7.12
CA GLU A 27 -10.64 -3.49 -5.90
C GLU A 27 -9.80 -4.53 -5.15
N ALA A 28 -9.19 -5.48 -5.86
CA ALA A 28 -8.28 -6.47 -5.26
C ALA A 28 -6.95 -5.86 -4.76
N THR A 29 -6.62 -4.63 -5.15
CA THR A 29 -5.39 -3.96 -4.72
C THR A 29 -5.55 -3.43 -3.29
N ASN A 30 -5.02 -4.19 -2.34
CA ASN A 30 -4.99 -3.86 -0.92
C ASN A 30 -3.61 -3.28 -0.53
N TYR A 31 -3.61 -2.09 0.08
CA TYR A 31 -2.41 -1.44 0.60
C TYR A 31 -2.28 -1.45 2.13
N ASP A 32 -3.24 -2.04 2.85
CA ASP A 32 -3.29 -2.11 4.31
C ASP A 32 -2.06 -2.80 4.91
N LEU A 33 -1.59 -3.84 4.23
CA LEU A 33 -0.39 -4.59 4.60
C LEU A 33 0.88 -3.74 4.64
N GLY A 34 0.85 -2.53 4.07
CA GLY A 34 1.96 -1.59 4.13
C GLY A 34 2.32 -1.13 5.54
N ASN A 35 1.36 -1.13 6.47
CA ASN A 35 1.61 -0.73 7.85
C ASN A 35 2.17 -1.90 8.66
N ILE A 36 3.42 -1.75 9.11
CA ILE A 36 4.19 -2.77 9.82
C ILE A 36 4.67 -2.27 11.19
N ALA A 37 4.81 -3.18 12.15
CA ALA A 37 5.35 -2.93 13.47
C ALA A 37 6.75 -3.56 13.60
N LEU A 38 7.79 -2.73 13.60
CA LEU A 38 9.19 -3.16 13.70
C LEU A 38 9.71 -2.93 15.11
N SER A 39 10.50 -3.87 15.65
CA SER A 39 11.18 -3.66 16.94
C SER A 39 12.16 -2.50 16.88
N ASP A 40 12.33 -1.81 17.99
CA ASP A 40 13.32 -0.72 18.11
C ASP A 40 14.73 -1.22 17.79
N THR A 41 15.06 -2.46 18.16
CA THR A 41 16.34 -3.10 17.85
C THR A 41 16.57 -3.26 16.35
N TYR A 42 15.56 -3.75 15.62
CA TYR A 42 15.62 -3.89 14.17
C TYR A 42 15.68 -2.53 13.49
N ALA A 43 14.82 -1.58 13.91
CA ALA A 43 14.80 -0.24 13.34
C ALA A 43 16.14 0.48 13.51
N HIS A 44 16.75 0.40 14.70
CA HIS A 44 18.06 0.97 14.96
C HIS A 44 19.15 0.31 14.10
N ALA A 45 19.17 -1.02 14.01
CA ALA A 45 20.14 -1.76 13.19
C ALA A 45 20.04 -1.40 11.69
N MET A 46 18.84 -1.05 11.22
CA MET A 46 18.58 -0.62 9.85
C MET A 46 18.76 0.89 9.63
N GLY A 47 19.15 1.65 10.66
CA GLY A 47 19.30 3.11 10.58
C GLY A 47 17.97 3.87 10.39
N LEU A 48 16.84 3.27 10.76
CA LEU A 48 15.54 3.90 10.64
C LEU A 48 15.30 4.89 11.79
N PRO A 49 14.69 6.07 11.53
CA PRO A 49 14.26 6.98 12.59
C PRO A 49 13.22 6.33 13.51
N ARG A 50 13.16 6.78 14.76
CA ARG A 50 12.14 6.31 15.71
C ARG A 50 10.74 6.70 15.22
N ALA A 51 9.88 5.70 15.05
CA ALA A 51 8.48 5.91 14.67
C ALA A 51 7.51 5.97 15.87
N GLN A 52 6.25 6.30 15.56
CA GLN A 52 5.12 6.20 16.49
C GLN A 52 5.05 4.80 17.09
N ARG A 53 4.74 4.71 18.39
CA ARG A 53 4.64 3.43 19.10
C ARG A 53 3.51 2.57 18.55
N PHE A 54 3.80 1.29 18.36
CA PHE A 54 2.77 0.31 18.09
C PHE A 54 1.87 0.15 19.33
N PRO A 55 0.54 0.28 19.21
CA PRO A 55 -0.34 0.33 20.39
C PRO A 55 -0.30 -0.92 21.28
N TRP A 56 0.05 -2.07 20.71
CA TRP A 56 0.04 -3.36 21.40
C TRP A 56 1.42 -3.76 21.95
N ASP A 57 2.49 -3.10 21.51
CA ASP A 57 3.86 -3.36 21.95
C ASP A 57 4.70 -2.07 21.93
N PRO A 58 5.01 -1.48 23.09
CA PRO A 58 5.76 -0.24 23.16
C PRO A 58 7.22 -0.38 22.75
N THR A 59 7.75 -1.61 22.59
CA THR A 59 9.09 -1.87 22.07
C THR A 59 9.15 -1.86 20.54
N LYS A 60 7.99 -1.68 19.88
CA LYS A 60 7.86 -1.59 18.42
C LYS A 60 7.39 -0.21 17.98
N GLY A 61 7.81 0.18 16.77
CA GLY A 61 7.35 1.36 16.06
C GLY A 61 6.58 1.00 14.80
N ILE A 62 5.59 1.81 14.43
CA ILE A 62 4.81 1.65 13.20
C ILE A 62 5.53 2.31 12.03
N TYR A 63 5.76 1.57 10.95
CA TYR A 63 6.33 2.08 9.71
C TYR A 63 5.40 1.77 8.54
N LEU A 64 5.42 2.62 7.52
CA LEU A 64 4.73 2.37 6.26
C LEU A 64 5.75 1.93 5.21
N ILE A 65 5.50 0.77 4.60
CA ILE A 65 6.29 0.29 3.48
C ILE A 65 6.06 1.19 2.27
N ASN A 66 7.15 1.76 1.76
CA ASN A 66 7.11 2.70 0.64
C ASN A 66 6.42 2.16 -0.62
N GLY A 67 6.62 0.88 -0.96
CA GLY A 67 5.94 0.24 -2.09
C GLY A 67 4.40 0.22 -1.94
N TYR A 68 3.90 0.04 -0.73
CA TYR A 68 2.46 0.11 -0.46
C TYR A 68 1.94 1.55 -0.41
N HIS A 69 2.75 2.50 0.06
CA HIS A 69 2.43 3.94 -0.06
C HIS A 69 2.32 4.38 -1.53
N ASN A 70 3.20 3.88 -2.40
CA ASN A 70 3.13 4.14 -3.84
C ASN A 70 1.86 3.51 -4.44
N LEU A 71 1.48 2.30 -4.04
CA LEU A 71 0.21 1.68 -4.46
C LEU A 71 -1.02 2.49 -4.01
N HIS A 72 -1.03 2.96 -2.76
CA HIS A 72 -2.05 3.90 -2.27
C HIS A 72 -2.13 5.14 -3.16
N CYS A 73 -1.00 5.77 -3.45
CA CYS A 73 -0.96 6.96 -4.30
C CYS A 73 -1.51 6.70 -5.70
N VAL A 74 -1.14 5.58 -6.33
CA VAL A 74 -1.67 5.22 -7.66
C VAL A 74 -3.17 4.96 -7.61
N LYS A 75 -3.67 4.26 -6.59
CA LYS A 75 -5.11 4.02 -6.41
C LYS A 75 -5.88 5.33 -6.18
N THR A 76 -5.36 6.24 -5.38
CA THR A 76 -5.92 7.58 -5.16
C THR A 76 -6.00 8.40 -6.46
N LEU A 77 -4.91 8.46 -7.23
CA LEU A 77 -4.90 9.16 -8.52
C LEU A 77 -5.89 8.54 -9.53
N ARG A 78 -5.94 7.21 -9.57
CA ARG A 78 -6.89 6.49 -10.42
C ARG A 78 -8.34 6.83 -10.03
N THR A 79 -8.68 6.77 -8.74
CA THR A 79 -10.02 7.13 -8.25
C THR A 79 -10.38 8.56 -8.64
N ALA A 80 -9.47 9.52 -8.45
CA ALA A 80 -9.67 10.91 -8.85
C ALA A 80 -9.94 11.06 -10.36
N LEU A 81 -9.20 10.34 -11.21
CA LEU A 81 -9.37 10.33 -12.67
C LEU A 81 -10.70 9.70 -13.10
N VAL A 82 -11.11 8.60 -12.47
CA VAL A 82 -12.40 7.95 -12.73
C VAL A 82 -13.55 8.87 -12.29
N GLU A 83 -13.46 9.47 -11.11
CA GLU A 83 -14.44 10.45 -10.62
C GLU A 83 -14.55 11.64 -11.56
N PHE A 84 -13.43 12.17 -12.05
CA PHE A 84 -13.44 13.24 -13.04
C PHE A 84 -14.10 12.80 -14.36
N HIS A 85 -13.76 11.62 -14.88
CA HIS A 85 -14.33 11.08 -16.12
C HIS A 85 -15.85 10.92 -16.01
N ASP A 86 -16.32 10.41 -14.88
CA ASP A 86 -17.74 10.16 -14.59
C ASP A 86 -18.50 11.42 -14.14
N ALA A 87 -17.86 12.59 -14.11
CA ALA A 87 -18.40 13.83 -13.55
C ALA A 87 -18.90 13.71 -12.09
N ARG A 88 -18.24 12.85 -11.29
CA ARG A 88 -18.49 12.69 -9.86
C ARG A 88 -17.66 13.69 -9.03
N PRO A 89 -18.15 14.10 -7.84
CA PRO A 89 -17.34 14.86 -6.90
C PRO A 89 -16.07 14.10 -6.53
N GLN A 90 -14.97 14.83 -6.32
CA GLN A 90 -13.71 14.23 -5.88
C GLN A 90 -13.85 13.76 -4.43
N SER A 91 -13.55 12.49 -4.18
CA SER A 91 -13.54 11.91 -2.83
C SER A 91 -12.28 12.28 -2.05
N SER A 92 -11.18 12.53 -2.74
CA SER A 92 -9.93 12.98 -2.13
C SER A 92 -9.77 14.50 -2.25
N PRO A 93 -9.34 15.18 -1.18
CA PRO A 93 -8.92 16.57 -1.25
C PRO A 93 -7.84 16.78 -2.33
N TRP A 94 -7.90 17.92 -3.01
CA TRP A 94 -7.00 18.22 -4.11
C TRP A 94 -5.51 18.20 -3.70
N ASP A 95 -5.20 18.70 -2.50
CA ASP A 95 -3.86 18.67 -1.94
C ASP A 95 -3.33 17.24 -1.72
N HIS A 96 -4.20 16.28 -1.37
CA HIS A 96 -3.83 14.86 -1.28
C HIS A 96 -3.52 14.29 -2.67
N VAL A 97 -4.33 14.61 -3.69
CA VAL A 97 -4.07 14.19 -5.09
C VAL A 97 -2.73 14.75 -5.58
N GLN A 98 -2.44 16.03 -5.31
CA GLN A 98 -1.15 16.65 -5.66
C GLN A 98 0.02 16.01 -4.92
N HIS A 99 -0.15 15.71 -3.63
CA HIS A 99 0.85 14.99 -2.84
C HIS A 99 1.16 13.60 -3.45
N CYS A 100 0.14 12.82 -3.78
CA CYS A 100 0.31 11.51 -4.40
C CYS A 100 1.08 11.60 -5.73
N LEU A 101 0.79 12.61 -6.55
CA LEU A 101 1.51 12.83 -7.81
C LEU A 101 2.99 13.17 -7.56
N LEU A 102 3.28 14.04 -6.60
CA LEU A 102 4.65 14.43 -6.25
C LEU A 102 5.45 13.26 -5.67
N VAL A 103 4.86 12.46 -4.79
CA VAL A 103 5.48 11.25 -4.24
C VAL A 103 5.87 10.30 -5.36
N LEU A 104 4.97 9.98 -6.29
CA LEU A 104 5.27 9.06 -7.39
C LEU A 104 6.35 9.60 -8.32
N ARG A 105 6.39 10.92 -8.54
CA ARG A 105 7.47 11.57 -9.29
C ARG A 105 8.81 11.40 -8.59
N ASP A 106 8.87 11.70 -7.29
CA ASP A 106 10.11 11.64 -6.51
C ASP A 106 10.60 10.20 -6.37
N GLU A 107 9.69 9.23 -6.30
CA GLU A 107 9.99 7.81 -6.34
C GLU A 107 10.65 7.37 -7.65
N ILE A 108 10.15 7.85 -8.80
CA ILE A 108 10.75 7.56 -10.10
C ILE A 108 12.18 8.15 -10.16
N LEU A 109 12.37 9.38 -9.70
CA LEU A 109 13.68 10.03 -9.68
C LEU A 109 14.65 9.35 -8.72
N CYS A 110 14.18 8.93 -7.54
CA CYS A 110 14.98 8.21 -6.55
C CYS A 110 15.44 6.84 -7.07
N ASN A 111 14.55 6.11 -7.76
CA ASN A 111 14.89 4.78 -8.28
C ASN A 111 15.77 4.83 -9.53
N ALA A 112 15.74 5.93 -10.30
CA ALA A 112 16.56 6.19 -11.49
C ALA A 112 16.76 4.95 -12.37
N ASP A 113 15.65 4.31 -12.79
CA ASP A 113 15.71 3.09 -13.61
C ASP A 113 16.29 3.40 -15.00
N ASP A 114 17.51 2.93 -15.23
CA ASP A 114 18.33 3.19 -16.41
C ASP A 114 18.13 2.15 -17.52
N THR A 115 17.15 1.24 -17.38
CA THR A 115 16.91 0.19 -18.37
C THR A 115 16.41 0.80 -19.70
N PRO A 116 17.16 0.71 -20.81
CA PRO A 116 16.74 1.30 -22.08
C PRO A 116 15.57 0.52 -22.66
N ARG A 117 14.59 1.22 -23.23
CA ARG A 117 13.47 0.62 -23.95
C ARG A 117 13.76 0.61 -25.44
N TYR A 118 13.76 -0.57 -26.08
CA TYR A 118 13.90 -0.65 -27.54
C TYR A 118 12.73 0.05 -28.25
N THR A 119 12.91 0.52 -29.48
CA THR A 119 11.89 1.24 -30.27
C THR A 119 11.94 0.83 -31.74
N GLY A 120 10.88 1.12 -32.51
CA GLY A 120 10.85 1.04 -33.97
C GLY A 120 10.34 -0.26 -34.60
N PHE A 121 10.47 -1.39 -33.89
CA PHE A 121 10.20 -2.72 -34.46
C PHE A 121 9.01 -3.44 -33.82
N GLN A 122 8.35 -2.80 -32.86
CA GLN A 122 7.19 -3.36 -32.18
C GLN A 122 5.90 -3.11 -32.97
N PRO A 123 4.89 -4.01 -32.85
CA PRO A 123 3.50 -3.64 -33.11
C PRO A 123 3.19 -2.32 -32.41
N ASP A 124 2.41 -1.43 -33.04
CA ASP A 124 1.96 -0.13 -32.50
C ASP A 124 3.04 0.90 -32.07
N GLN A 125 4.33 0.62 -32.33
CA GLN A 125 5.45 1.52 -32.03
C GLN A 125 5.62 1.89 -30.55
N LYS A 126 5.04 1.12 -29.61
CA LYS A 126 5.25 1.31 -28.17
C LYS A 126 6.64 0.85 -27.73
N SER A 127 7.36 1.75 -27.07
CA SER A 127 8.71 1.49 -26.57
C SER A 127 8.75 0.31 -25.58
N GLY A 128 9.75 -0.56 -25.70
CA GLY A 128 10.04 -1.62 -24.72
C GLY A 128 9.01 -2.76 -24.66
N LEU A 129 7.98 -2.78 -25.50
CA LEU A 129 6.93 -3.79 -25.43
C LEU A 129 7.50 -5.21 -25.48
N GLY A 130 7.16 -6.07 -24.51
CA GLY A 130 7.65 -7.45 -24.45
C GLY A 130 9.13 -7.59 -24.09
N GLN A 131 9.90 -6.49 -24.05
CA GLN A 131 11.27 -6.52 -23.52
C GLN A 131 11.19 -6.86 -22.03
N VAL A 132 12.11 -7.72 -21.59
CA VAL A 132 12.20 -8.13 -20.19
C VAL A 132 12.94 -7.08 -19.38
N ARG A 133 12.38 -6.72 -18.22
CA ARG A 133 13.06 -5.94 -17.17
C ARG A 133 13.16 -6.77 -15.90
N MET A 134 14.08 -6.39 -15.02
CA MET A 134 14.26 -7.05 -13.73
C MET A 134 13.54 -6.28 -12.63
N CYS A 135 12.60 -6.94 -11.97
CA CYS A 135 11.76 -6.39 -10.91
C CYS A 135 12.14 -6.97 -9.54
N ARG A 136 11.83 -6.24 -8.47
CA ARG A 136 11.81 -6.81 -7.11
C ARG A 136 10.58 -7.71 -6.96
N ASP A 137 10.69 -8.80 -6.21
CA ASP A 137 9.56 -9.68 -5.90
C ASP A 137 8.59 -9.00 -4.92
N PHE A 138 7.45 -8.52 -5.43
CA PHE A 138 6.42 -7.92 -4.59
C PHE A 138 5.78 -8.94 -3.65
N GLY A 139 5.69 -10.21 -4.05
CA GLY A 139 5.23 -11.29 -3.17
C GLY A 139 6.19 -11.52 -2.00
N GLN A 140 7.50 -11.35 -2.20
CA GLN A 140 8.46 -11.38 -1.09
C GLN A 140 8.28 -10.19 -0.14
N LEU A 141 7.98 -9.00 -0.67
CA LEU A 141 7.65 -7.83 0.14
C LEU A 141 6.40 -8.10 0.99
N GLU A 142 5.35 -8.64 0.38
CA GLU A 142 4.10 -8.95 1.04
C GLU A 142 4.27 -10.00 2.15
N ARG A 143 5.01 -11.08 1.89
CA ARG A 143 5.33 -12.09 2.92
C ARG A 143 6.04 -11.47 4.11
N TRP A 144 7.01 -10.59 3.86
CA TRP A 144 7.70 -9.87 4.92
C TRP A 144 6.75 -8.93 5.68
N ALA A 145 5.91 -8.17 4.97
CA ALA A 145 4.93 -7.27 5.56
C ALA A 145 3.94 -8.01 6.47
N LYS A 146 3.41 -9.15 6.02
CA LYS A 146 2.55 -10.04 6.82
C LYS A 146 3.25 -10.52 8.10
N SER A 147 4.54 -10.87 8.04
CA SER A 147 5.32 -11.27 9.22
C SER A 147 5.60 -10.13 10.21
N GLN A 148 5.46 -8.89 9.77
CA GLN A 148 5.69 -7.68 10.57
C GLN A 148 4.41 -6.85 10.74
N THR A 149 3.23 -7.45 10.60
CA THR A 149 1.96 -6.70 10.54
C THR A 149 1.76 -5.77 11.73
N ALA A 150 1.28 -4.55 11.47
CA ALA A 150 0.79 -3.65 12.52
C ALA A 150 -0.70 -3.87 12.83
N CYS A 151 -1.31 -4.98 12.38
CA CYS A 151 -2.74 -5.23 12.55
C CYS A 151 -3.63 -4.12 11.98
N TRP A 152 -3.14 -3.41 10.96
CA TRP A 152 -3.77 -2.21 10.45
C TRP A 152 -4.73 -2.50 9.28
N ARG A 153 -5.86 -1.79 9.22
CA ARG A 153 -6.73 -1.73 8.04
C ARG A 153 -7.25 -0.32 7.78
N HIS A 154 -7.44 0.01 6.50
CA HIS A 154 -8.08 1.26 6.10
C HIS A 154 -9.61 1.17 6.25
N VAL A 155 -10.09 1.40 7.48
CA VAL A 155 -11.52 1.39 7.81
C VAL A 155 -11.91 2.64 8.61
N GLY A 156 -13.18 3.01 8.50
CA GLY A 156 -13.77 4.16 9.19
C GLY A 156 -13.23 5.52 8.72
N ASP A 157 -14.01 6.56 8.99
CA ASP A 157 -13.65 7.96 8.76
C ASP A 157 -13.67 8.75 10.08
N ILE A 158 -12.90 9.83 10.17
CA ILE A 158 -12.90 10.71 11.35
C ILE A 158 -14.27 11.35 11.63
N ALA A 159 -15.11 11.46 10.61
CA ALA A 159 -16.49 11.92 10.73
C ALA A 159 -17.44 10.85 11.32
N ASP A 160 -17.04 9.57 11.36
CA ASP A 160 -17.89 8.50 11.87
C ASP A 160 -18.03 8.58 13.41
N GLU A 161 -19.26 8.50 13.91
CA GLU A 161 -19.51 8.51 15.34
C GLU A 161 -18.84 7.32 16.05
N GLY A 162 -18.01 7.62 17.06
CA GLY A 162 -17.30 6.62 17.84
C GLY A 162 -16.03 6.06 17.18
N PHE A 163 -15.68 6.50 15.97
CA PHE A 163 -14.42 6.16 15.32
C PHE A 163 -13.22 6.71 16.09
N ARG A 164 -12.14 5.92 16.13
CA ARG A 164 -10.82 6.37 16.58
C ARG A 164 -9.76 5.81 15.66
N GLU A 165 -8.73 6.59 15.40
CA GLU A 165 -7.58 6.14 14.60
C GLU A 165 -6.93 4.87 15.16
N LEU A 166 -6.94 4.68 16.49
CA LEU A 166 -6.43 3.47 17.13
C LEU A 166 -7.18 2.20 16.70
N ASP A 167 -8.46 2.30 16.39
CA ASP A 167 -9.28 1.14 16.03
C ASP A 167 -8.88 0.56 14.65
N ARG A 168 -8.18 1.32 13.82
CA ARG A 168 -7.56 0.80 12.59
C ARG A 168 -6.51 -0.26 12.87
N TYR A 169 -5.93 -0.33 14.07
CA TYR A 169 -4.89 -1.30 14.46
C TYR A 169 -5.45 -2.59 15.09
N ARG A 170 -6.77 -2.82 15.04
CA ARG A 170 -7.39 -3.97 15.72
C ARG A 170 -7.41 -5.27 14.94
N PHE A 171 -7.01 -5.24 13.67
CA PHE A 171 -7.19 -6.32 12.72
C PHE A 171 -5.99 -7.27 12.70
N CYS A 172 -5.66 -7.80 13.88
CA CYS A 172 -4.59 -8.78 14.00
C CYS A 172 -5.02 -10.11 13.37
N PRO A 173 -4.13 -10.78 12.60
CA PRO A 173 -4.43 -12.08 12.03
C PRO A 173 -4.56 -13.15 13.12
N GLU A 174 -5.24 -14.24 12.81
CA GLU A 174 -5.33 -15.40 13.70
C GLU A 174 -3.93 -15.94 14.05
N GLY A 175 -3.73 -16.29 15.31
CA GLY A 175 -2.44 -16.72 15.85
C GLY A 175 -1.45 -15.59 16.18
N SER A 176 -1.81 -14.32 15.95
CA SER A 176 -1.01 -13.19 16.42
C SER A 176 -0.99 -13.13 17.96
N GLU A 177 0.18 -12.85 18.54
CA GLU A 177 0.33 -12.57 19.98
C GLU A 177 -0.51 -11.36 20.44
N TYR A 178 -0.84 -10.46 19.51
CA TYR A 178 -1.62 -9.25 19.80
C TYR A 178 -3.12 -9.43 19.58
N LYS A 179 -3.57 -10.62 19.15
CA LYS A 179 -4.97 -10.86 18.78
C LYS A 179 -5.96 -10.56 19.90
N GLU A 180 -5.69 -11.06 21.11
CA GLU A 180 -6.58 -10.85 22.24
C GLU A 180 -6.58 -9.38 22.68
N VAL A 181 -5.39 -8.78 22.84
CA VAL A 181 -5.28 -7.39 23.32
C VAL A 181 -5.85 -6.39 22.31
N SER A 182 -5.70 -6.63 21.01
CA SER A 182 -6.24 -5.75 19.97
C SER A 182 -7.78 -5.76 19.95
N GLU A 183 -8.42 -6.84 20.40
CA GLU A 183 -9.88 -6.97 20.44
C GLU A 183 -10.49 -6.57 21.80
N THR A 184 -9.72 -6.64 22.89
CA THR A 184 -10.24 -6.51 24.27
C THR A 184 -9.77 -5.27 25.03
N MET A 185 -8.64 -4.66 24.67
CA MET A 185 -8.07 -3.56 25.46
C MET A 185 -8.98 -2.33 25.47
N TRP A 186 -8.93 -1.60 26.60
CA TRP A 186 -9.70 -0.47 27.15
C TRP A 186 -10.17 0.69 26.25
N VAL A 187 -10.27 0.50 24.95
CA VAL A 187 -10.82 1.45 24.02
C VAL A 187 -12.31 1.12 23.86
N LYS A 188 -13.16 1.71 24.71
CA LYS A 188 -14.65 1.56 24.72
C LYS A 188 -15.24 1.66 23.30
N GLY A 189 -16.23 0.85 22.95
CA GLY A 189 -16.92 0.90 21.65
C GLY A 189 -16.61 -0.29 20.75
N ASP A 190 -17.63 -0.83 20.12
CA ASP A 190 -17.62 -2.01 19.26
C ASP A 190 -17.81 -1.68 17.78
N TRP A 191 -17.77 -0.39 17.41
CA TRP A 191 -17.99 0.10 16.04
C TRP A 191 -17.12 -0.65 15.01
N TRP A 192 -15.89 -1.00 15.38
CA TRP A 192 -14.91 -1.64 14.50
C TRP A 192 -15.30 -3.09 14.17
N ARG A 193 -16.13 -3.74 15.00
CA ARG A 193 -16.52 -5.15 14.83
C ARG A 193 -17.27 -5.41 13.54
N LYS A 194 -17.99 -4.40 13.00
CA LYS A 194 -18.66 -4.50 11.69
C LYS A 194 -17.67 -4.70 10.52
N TYR A 195 -16.39 -4.43 10.73
CA TYR A 195 -15.32 -4.64 9.75
C TYR A 195 -14.50 -5.91 10.01
N LYS A 196 -14.85 -6.72 11.01
CA LYS A 196 -14.11 -7.94 11.35
C LYS A 196 -14.23 -9.01 10.24
N ASP A 197 -15.40 -9.10 9.61
CA ASP A 197 -15.71 -10.13 8.60
C ASP A 197 -15.64 -9.62 7.15
N GLY A 198 -15.15 -8.39 6.92
CA GLY A 198 -15.08 -7.81 5.57
C GLY A 198 -13.80 -8.20 4.85
N LEU A 199 -13.92 -8.94 3.74
CA LEU A 199 -13.06 -8.82 2.56
C LEU A 199 -13.72 -7.84 1.60
#